data_AF-A0A7S0LE59-F1
#
_entry.id   AF-A0A7S0LE59-F1
#
_cell.length_a   1.000
_cell.length_b   1.000
_cell.length_c   1.000
_cell.angle_alpha   90.00
_cell.angle_beta   90.00
_cell.angle_gamma   90.00
#
_symmetry.space_group_name_H-M   'P 1'
#
loop_
_entity.id
_entity.type
_entity.pdbx_description
1 polymer ?
#
loop_
_entity_poly.entity_id
_entity_poly.type
_entity_poly.pdbx_seq_one_letter_code
_entity_poly.pdbx_strand_id
1 'polypeptide(L)'
;KRLSACMSLSSWRLFFLCPALVRAFVPARLVWTVGGGSDIHRALGCHACAVVAADLTRQLLSECSKEDRSLERIERLAGLLEAEELPSGKPKRALLGDWKLAFASEESAADAFTSGEAGQGPLSVLECALVRLQAADAVRAIEVARRFGPFGNEKRTLVGKWSITDGVLRLRFTSAIRGRIDGEVPKKHAGIVHEATLTHVAPKLVLLRSALNAEGSSTRPLVVLSKLKKGVNPELNELRVDREDEM
;
A
#
# COMPACT_ATOMS: atom_id res chain seq x y z
N LYS A 1 7.57 -60.78 9.44
CA LYS A 1 6.21 -61.15 8.98
C LYS A 1 5.73 -60.06 8.01
N ARG A 2 5.13 -60.44 6.86
CA ARG A 2 4.22 -59.70 5.94
C ARG A 2 4.00 -58.18 6.20
N LEU A 3 3.99 -57.25 5.22
CA LEU A 3 3.75 -57.33 3.75
C LEU A 3 4.36 -56.10 3.01
N SER A 4 4.20 -56.04 1.67
CA SER A 4 4.72 -54.99 0.75
C SER A 4 3.60 -54.29 -0.04
N ALA A 5 3.77 -53.01 -0.40
CA ALA A 5 3.17 -52.25 -1.53
C ALA A 5 3.81 -50.83 -1.58
N CYS A 6 4.16 -50.13 -2.67
CA CYS A 6 3.84 -50.11 -4.12
C CYS A 6 2.50 -49.47 -4.56
N MET A 7 2.49 -48.13 -4.75
CA MET A 7 1.89 -47.35 -5.87
C MET A 7 2.64 -45.98 -5.93
N SER A 8 2.93 -45.26 -7.03
CA SER A 8 2.73 -45.36 -8.51
C SER A 8 1.64 -44.47 -9.15
N LEU A 9 2.06 -43.63 -10.12
CA LEU A 9 1.28 -42.83 -11.12
C LEU A 9 0.38 -41.70 -10.56
N SER A 10 0.06 -40.59 -11.27
CA SER A 10 0.28 -40.23 -12.68
C SER A 10 0.42 -38.71 -12.93
N SER A 11 1.45 -38.38 -13.71
CA SER A 11 1.54 -37.33 -14.74
C SER A 11 0.23 -36.81 -15.35
N TRP A 12 0.07 -35.48 -15.38
CA TRP A 12 -0.72 -34.75 -16.40
C TRP A 12 0.11 -33.57 -16.94
N ARG A 13 0.75 -33.77 -18.09
CA ARG A 13 1.23 -32.68 -18.96
C ARG A 13 0.20 -32.49 -20.07
N LEU A 14 -0.23 -31.26 -20.31
CA LEU A 14 -0.93 -30.90 -21.54
C LEU A 14 -0.20 -29.70 -22.17
N PHE A 15 0.57 -30.01 -23.21
CA PHE A 15 1.08 -29.02 -24.15
C PHE A 15 -0.09 -28.50 -24.99
N PHE A 16 -0.11 -27.20 -25.27
CA PHE A 16 -0.55 -26.71 -26.57
C PHE A 16 0.50 -25.76 -27.13
N LEU A 17 0.78 -25.92 -28.42
CA LEU A 17 1.87 -25.27 -29.14
C LEU A 17 1.47 -23.87 -29.61
N CYS A 18 2.50 -23.05 -29.82
CA CYS A 18 2.45 -21.80 -30.58
C CYS A 18 2.05 -22.09 -32.07
N PRO A 19 1.57 -21.09 -32.83
CA PRO A 19 2.57 -20.31 -33.57
C PRO A 19 2.29 -18.80 -33.67
N ALA A 20 3.36 -18.12 -34.08
CA ALA A 20 3.53 -16.67 -34.18
C ALA A 20 2.80 -15.97 -35.34
N LEU A 21 2.97 -14.63 -35.36
CA LEU A 21 3.00 -13.72 -36.51
C LEU A 21 1.65 -13.33 -37.17
N VAL A 22 1.35 -12.01 -37.19
CA VAL A 22 1.27 -11.15 -38.41
C VAL A 22 0.76 -9.73 -38.11
N ARG A 23 1.58 -8.73 -38.46
CA ARG A 23 1.32 -7.35 -38.98
C ARG A 23 0.24 -6.39 -38.40
N ALA A 24 0.75 -5.17 -38.12
CA ALA A 24 0.35 -3.86 -38.69
C ALA A 24 -0.98 -3.13 -38.31
N PHE A 25 -0.80 -1.97 -37.66
CA PHE A 25 -1.15 -0.60 -38.12
C PHE A 25 -2.63 -0.17 -38.37
N VAL A 26 -2.92 1.09 -37.96
CA VAL A 26 -4.08 1.97 -38.30
C VAL A 26 -5.35 1.82 -37.42
N PRO A 27 -5.98 2.94 -36.95
CA PRO A 27 -6.93 2.90 -35.84
C PRO A 27 -8.39 2.67 -36.27
N ALA A 28 -9.13 1.94 -35.43
CA ALA A 28 -10.58 1.82 -35.54
C ALA A 28 -11.25 3.14 -35.13
N ARG A 29 -11.66 3.92 -36.13
CA ARG A 29 -12.56 5.07 -35.98
C ARG A 29 -13.91 4.56 -35.45
N LEU A 30 -14.22 4.78 -34.17
CA LEU A 30 -15.50 4.34 -33.59
C LEU A 30 -16.65 5.08 -34.27
N VAL A 31 -17.38 4.39 -35.15
CA VAL A 31 -18.65 4.85 -35.69
C VAL A 31 -19.72 4.59 -34.63
N TRP A 32 -20.35 5.66 -34.14
CA TRP A 32 -21.44 5.57 -33.17
C TRP A 32 -22.73 5.19 -33.90
N THR A 33 -23.06 3.90 -33.93
CA THR A 33 -24.41 3.43 -34.29
C THR A 33 -25.29 3.41 -33.05
N VAL A 34 -26.22 4.36 -32.96
CA VAL A 34 -27.26 4.39 -31.91
C VAL A 34 -28.30 3.31 -32.23
N GLY A 35 -28.37 2.26 -31.39
CA GLY A 35 -29.33 1.17 -31.50
C GLY A 35 -29.50 0.48 -30.14
N GLY A 36 -30.74 0.19 -29.74
CA GLY A 36 -31.07 -0.17 -28.35
C GLY A 36 -30.46 -1.49 -27.85
N GLY A 37 -29.90 -1.47 -26.64
CA GLY A 37 -29.29 -2.64 -25.98
C GLY A 37 -28.49 -2.25 -24.72
N SER A 38 -29.14 -1.63 -23.73
CA SER A 38 -28.48 -0.82 -22.69
C SER A 38 -27.57 -1.55 -21.70
N ASP A 39 -27.81 -2.84 -21.43
CA ASP A 39 -27.31 -3.46 -20.19
C ASP A 39 -26.02 -4.25 -20.38
N ILE A 40 -25.76 -4.79 -21.57
CA ILE A 40 -24.58 -5.62 -21.86
C ILE A 40 -23.33 -4.74 -22.06
N HIS A 41 -23.46 -3.59 -22.74
CA HIS A 41 -22.34 -2.67 -22.96
C HIS A 41 -21.80 -2.05 -21.65
N ARG A 42 -22.67 -1.84 -20.66
CA ARG A 42 -22.27 -1.28 -19.35
C ARG A 42 -21.43 -2.27 -18.52
N ALA A 43 -21.73 -3.58 -18.63
CA ALA A 43 -20.95 -4.63 -17.97
C ALA A 43 -19.56 -4.82 -18.62
N LEU A 44 -19.48 -4.81 -19.96
CA LEU A 44 -18.21 -5.00 -20.69
C LEU A 44 -17.24 -3.82 -20.50
N GLY A 45 -17.74 -2.57 -20.49
CA GLY A 45 -16.92 -1.39 -20.19
C GLY A 45 -16.31 -1.44 -18.78
N CYS A 46 -17.05 -1.95 -17.80
CA CYS A 46 -16.58 -2.09 -16.42
C CYS A 46 -15.42 -3.08 -16.28
N HIS A 47 -15.46 -4.23 -16.98
CA HIS A 47 -14.39 -5.23 -16.92
C HIS A 47 -13.10 -4.76 -17.59
N ALA A 48 -13.17 -4.08 -18.74
CA ALA A 48 -11.98 -3.53 -19.39
C ALA A 48 -11.28 -2.48 -18.49
N CYS A 49 -12.05 -1.58 -17.88
CA CYS A 49 -11.53 -0.57 -16.93
C CYS A 49 -10.84 -1.23 -15.73
N ALA A 50 -11.50 -2.21 -15.09
CA ALA A 50 -10.97 -2.92 -13.93
C ALA A 50 -9.67 -3.70 -14.23
N VAL A 51 -9.51 -4.26 -15.43
CA VAL A 51 -8.27 -4.94 -15.85
C VAL A 51 -7.13 -3.93 -16.03
N VAL A 52 -7.40 -2.76 -16.63
CA VAL A 52 -6.40 -1.69 -16.80
C VAL A 52 -5.98 -1.13 -15.44
N ALA A 53 -6.91 -0.80 -14.55
CA ALA A 53 -6.61 -0.31 -13.20
C ALA A 53 -5.80 -1.32 -12.37
N ALA A 54 -6.11 -2.62 -12.49
CA ALA A 54 -5.36 -3.69 -11.85
C ALA A 54 -3.94 -3.86 -12.41
N ASP A 55 -3.74 -3.65 -13.72
CA ASP A 55 -2.41 -3.65 -14.32
C ASP A 55 -1.58 -2.42 -13.93
N LEU A 56 -2.16 -1.21 -14.01
CA LEU A 56 -1.52 0.03 -13.55
C LEU A 56 -1.12 -0.07 -12.07
N THR A 57 -2.01 -0.62 -11.21
CA THR A 57 -1.70 -0.92 -9.81
C THR A 57 -0.48 -1.84 -9.67
N ARG A 58 -0.41 -2.91 -10.47
CA ARG A 58 0.72 -3.84 -10.49
C ARG A 58 2.00 -3.16 -10.97
N GLN A 59 1.94 -2.35 -12.02
CA GLN A 59 3.09 -1.62 -12.56
C GLN A 59 3.62 -0.59 -11.55
N LEU A 60 2.74 0.16 -10.89
CA LEU A 60 3.12 1.15 -9.89
C LEU A 60 3.82 0.50 -8.69
N LEU A 61 3.20 -0.53 -8.10
CA LEU A 61 3.79 -1.24 -6.96
C LEU A 61 5.14 -1.92 -7.31
N SER A 62 5.27 -2.43 -8.55
CA SER A 62 6.52 -3.00 -9.08
C SER A 62 7.62 -1.95 -9.31
N GLU A 63 7.24 -0.70 -9.58
CA GLU A 63 8.19 0.42 -9.67
C GLU A 63 8.62 0.90 -8.26
N CYS A 64 7.67 1.03 -7.32
CA CYS A 64 7.94 1.44 -5.94
C CYS A 64 8.87 0.45 -5.20
N SER A 65 8.83 -0.84 -5.54
CA SER A 65 9.64 -1.90 -4.93
C SER A 65 11.07 -2.02 -5.48
N LYS A 66 11.49 -1.16 -6.42
CA LYS A 66 12.87 -1.14 -6.90
C LYS A 66 13.77 -0.32 -5.98
N GLU A 67 15.04 -0.68 -5.95
CA GLU A 67 16.12 0.14 -5.40
C GLU A 67 16.26 1.40 -6.27
N ASP A 68 16.60 1.23 -7.56
CA ASP A 68 16.62 2.30 -8.56
C ASP A 68 15.23 2.53 -9.18
N ARG A 69 14.37 3.26 -8.46
CA ARG A 69 12.99 3.59 -8.87
C ARG A 69 12.89 4.93 -9.61
N SER A 70 12.14 4.96 -10.71
CA SER A 70 11.91 6.20 -11.49
C SER A 70 10.75 7.02 -10.92
N LEU A 71 11.06 8.20 -10.38
CA LEU A 71 10.07 9.13 -9.81
C LEU A 71 9.04 9.60 -10.86
N GLU A 72 9.51 9.98 -12.05
CA GLU A 72 8.64 10.37 -13.18
C GLU A 72 7.66 9.26 -13.57
N ARG A 73 8.12 8.00 -13.55
CA ARG A 73 7.28 6.84 -13.87
C ARG A 73 6.25 6.59 -12.77
N ILE A 74 6.62 6.74 -11.51
CA ILE A 74 5.71 6.64 -10.35
C ILE A 74 4.62 7.71 -10.46
N GLU A 75 4.98 8.97 -10.65
CA GLU A 75 4.02 10.08 -10.80
C GLU A 75 3.09 9.89 -12.01
N ARG A 76 3.62 9.46 -13.16
CA ARG A 76 2.79 9.18 -14.35
C ARG A 76 1.81 8.03 -14.11
N LEU A 77 2.24 6.95 -13.44
CA LEU A 77 1.37 5.81 -13.13
C LEU A 77 0.32 6.16 -12.08
N ALA A 78 0.68 6.98 -11.09
CA ALA A 78 -0.25 7.55 -10.12
C ALA A 78 -1.29 8.42 -10.83
N GLY A 79 -0.88 9.39 -11.64
CA GLY A 79 -1.80 10.27 -12.39
C GLY A 79 -2.78 9.54 -13.30
N LEU A 80 -2.38 8.40 -13.89
CA LEU A 80 -3.29 7.54 -14.67
C LEU A 80 -4.34 6.82 -13.81
N LEU A 81 -4.03 6.51 -12.55
CA LEU A 81 -4.97 5.92 -11.57
C LEU A 81 -5.84 7.00 -10.89
N GLU A 82 -5.29 8.20 -10.68
CA GLU A 82 -6.00 9.36 -10.12
C GLU A 82 -7.00 9.98 -11.12
N ALA A 83 -6.89 9.65 -12.41
CA ALA A 83 -7.88 9.96 -13.44
C ALA A 83 -9.12 9.04 -13.41
N GLU A 84 -9.10 7.94 -12.64
CA GLU A 84 -10.27 7.09 -12.41
C GLU A 84 -11.14 7.68 -11.29
N GLU A 85 -12.46 7.73 -11.48
CA GLU A 85 -13.38 8.25 -10.45
C GLU A 85 -13.30 7.40 -9.17
N LEU A 86 -13.12 8.07 -8.02
CA LEU A 86 -13.16 7.43 -6.71
C LEU A 86 -14.50 6.69 -6.51
N PRO A 87 -14.48 5.45 -5.97
CA PRO A 87 -15.69 4.63 -5.84
C PRO A 87 -16.74 5.32 -4.97
N SER A 88 -17.84 5.72 -5.62
CA SER A 88 -18.91 6.56 -5.08
C SER A 88 -19.73 5.85 -4.00
N GLY A 89 -19.21 5.88 -2.77
CA GLY A 89 -20.04 5.76 -1.57
C GLY A 89 -19.38 5.21 -0.31
N LYS A 90 -18.26 4.46 -0.38
CA LYS A 90 -17.69 3.77 0.81
C LYS A 90 -16.15 3.75 0.90
N PRO A 91 -15.42 4.87 0.71
CA PRO A 91 -13.95 4.90 0.83
C PRO A 91 -13.48 4.42 2.20
N LYS A 92 -14.20 4.78 3.28
CA LYS A 92 -13.93 4.31 4.65
C LYS A 92 -13.87 2.77 4.76
N ARG A 93 -14.69 2.02 4.01
CA ARG A 93 -14.64 0.54 4.02
C ARG A 93 -13.46 0.00 3.23
N ALA A 94 -13.11 0.63 2.11
CA ALA A 94 -11.98 0.21 1.28
C ALA A 94 -10.63 0.43 2.00
N LEU A 95 -10.53 1.48 2.81
CA LEU A 95 -9.36 1.79 3.64
C LEU A 95 -9.12 0.80 4.79
N LEU A 96 -10.11 0.01 5.24
CA LEU A 96 -9.97 -0.88 6.39
C LEU A 96 -8.93 -2.00 6.18
N GLY A 97 -8.06 -2.21 7.16
CA GLY A 97 -7.07 -3.28 7.23
C GLY A 97 -5.64 -2.77 7.24
N ASP A 98 -4.72 -3.64 6.81
CA ASP A 98 -3.28 -3.45 7.01
C ASP A 98 -2.61 -2.99 5.71
N TRP A 99 -1.77 -1.98 5.83
CA TRP A 99 -1.08 -1.33 4.73
C TRP A 99 0.41 -1.16 5.05
N LYS A 100 1.25 -1.28 4.03
CA LYS A 100 2.68 -0.99 4.06
C LYS A 100 2.97 0.23 3.21
N LEU A 101 3.73 1.19 3.76
CA LEU A 101 4.25 2.33 3.02
C LEU A 101 5.21 1.80 1.94
N ALA A 102 4.79 1.84 0.68
CA ALA A 102 5.57 1.35 -0.45
C ALA A 102 6.44 2.46 -1.06
N PHE A 103 5.95 3.69 -1.03
CA PHE A 103 6.67 4.87 -1.49
C PHE A 103 6.08 6.13 -0.85
N ALA A 104 6.94 7.11 -0.59
CA ALA A 104 6.59 8.50 -0.34
C ALA A 104 7.52 9.35 -1.22
N SER A 105 7.00 10.39 -1.86
CA SER A 105 7.82 11.28 -2.71
C SER A 105 8.77 12.16 -1.88
N GLU A 106 8.42 12.42 -0.63
CA GLU A 106 9.12 13.29 0.31
C GLU A 106 9.02 12.74 1.73
N GLU A 107 9.97 13.10 2.59
CA GLU A 107 9.97 12.77 4.03
C GLU A 107 8.73 13.34 4.74
N SER A 108 8.33 14.58 4.38
CA SER A 108 7.11 15.27 4.85
C SER A 108 5.83 14.46 4.64
N ALA A 109 5.78 13.63 3.59
CA ALA A 109 4.65 12.77 3.26
C ALA A 109 4.70 11.43 4.02
N ALA A 110 5.89 10.96 4.38
CA ALA A 110 6.08 9.78 5.22
C ALA A 110 5.80 10.05 6.72
N ASP A 111 6.01 11.29 7.18
CA ASP A 111 5.80 11.74 8.56
C ASP A 111 4.41 11.42 9.15
N ALA A 112 3.38 11.30 8.31
CA ALA A 112 2.04 10.90 8.75
C ALA A 112 1.94 9.42 9.21
N PHE A 113 2.96 8.60 8.90
CA PHE A 113 3.00 7.15 9.09
C PHE A 113 4.21 6.65 9.90
N THR A 114 5.23 7.49 10.08
CA THR A 114 6.43 7.22 10.87
C THR A 114 6.39 7.94 12.21
N SER A 115 7.33 7.62 13.10
CA SER A 115 7.60 8.39 14.33
C SER A 115 8.61 9.52 14.12
N GLY A 116 9.21 9.60 12.92
CA GLY A 116 10.35 10.45 12.59
C GLY A 116 11.65 10.10 13.31
N GLU A 117 11.63 9.25 14.34
CA GLU A 117 12.77 8.97 15.24
C GLU A 117 13.43 7.60 14.99
N ALA A 118 12.75 6.65 14.33
CA ALA A 118 13.43 5.43 13.91
C ALA A 118 14.38 5.72 12.73
N GLY A 119 15.51 5.01 12.64
CA GLY A 119 16.51 5.25 11.60
C GLY A 119 17.45 6.45 11.84
N GLN A 120 17.22 7.31 12.85
CA GLN A 120 18.07 8.48 13.12
C GLN A 120 19.51 8.17 13.61
N GLY A 121 19.82 6.91 13.92
CA GLY A 121 21.17 6.49 14.33
C GLY A 121 22.10 6.27 13.13
N PRO A 122 23.42 6.50 13.25
CA PRO A 122 24.38 6.42 12.14
C PRO A 122 24.55 5.02 11.50
N LEU A 123 23.89 4.00 12.06
CA LEU A 123 23.89 2.61 11.61
C LEU A 123 22.47 2.02 11.64
N SER A 124 21.43 2.86 11.48
CA SER A 124 20.03 2.45 11.55
C SER A 124 19.33 2.72 10.21
N VAL A 125 18.63 1.73 9.66
CA VAL A 125 17.90 1.83 8.39
C VAL A 125 16.43 1.54 8.64
N LEU A 126 15.55 2.45 8.25
CA LEU A 126 14.11 2.21 8.25
C LEU A 126 13.78 1.10 7.22
N GLU A 127 13.48 -0.11 7.70
CA GLU A 127 13.12 -1.23 6.82
C GLU A 127 11.63 -1.19 6.43
N CYS A 128 10.76 -0.75 7.35
CA CYS A 128 9.32 -0.80 7.11
C CYS A 128 8.52 0.19 7.96
N ALA A 129 7.57 0.88 7.32
CA ALA A 129 6.48 1.58 7.99
C ALA A 129 5.13 0.95 7.60
N LEU A 130 4.33 0.58 8.60
CA LEU A 130 3.03 -0.08 8.46
C LEU A 130 1.95 0.79 9.09
N VAL A 131 0.76 0.81 8.48
CA VAL A 131 -0.43 1.43 9.07
C VAL A 131 -1.63 0.48 9.00
N ARG A 132 -2.25 0.27 10.16
CA ARG A 132 -3.47 -0.53 10.33
C ARG A 132 -4.64 0.42 10.62
N LEU A 133 -5.58 0.49 9.70
CA LEU A 133 -6.83 1.25 9.83
C LEU A 133 -7.95 0.30 10.22
N GLN A 134 -8.44 0.40 11.46
CA GLN A 134 -9.44 -0.51 12.02
C GLN A 134 -10.85 0.08 11.99
N ALA A 135 -11.84 -0.78 12.20
CA ALA A 135 -13.20 -0.34 12.53
C ALA A 135 -13.21 0.39 13.88
N ALA A 136 -14.30 1.12 14.18
CA ALA A 136 -14.39 2.04 15.31
C ALA A 136 -13.28 3.12 15.34
N ASP A 137 -12.81 3.50 14.15
CA ASP A 137 -11.96 4.67 13.90
C ASP A 137 -10.60 4.62 14.61
N ALA A 138 -10.14 3.43 15.01
CA ALA A 138 -8.81 3.22 15.60
C ALA A 138 -7.73 3.04 14.53
N VAL A 139 -6.59 3.72 14.68
CA VAL A 139 -5.39 3.55 13.84
C VAL A 139 -4.21 3.13 14.68
N ARG A 140 -3.38 2.25 14.11
CA ARG A 140 -2.05 1.92 14.63
C ARG A 140 -1.03 2.07 13.50
N ALA A 141 -0.06 2.95 13.66
CA ALA A 141 1.14 2.97 12.83
C ALA A 141 2.25 2.17 13.55
N ILE A 142 3.09 1.46 12.80
CA ILE A 142 4.22 0.69 13.32
C ILE A 142 5.40 0.97 12.41
N GLU A 143 6.50 1.41 13.01
CA GLU A 143 7.74 1.68 12.31
C GLU A 143 8.79 0.70 12.80
N VAL A 144 9.57 0.13 11.88
CA VAL A 144 10.68 -0.76 12.22
C VAL A 144 11.95 -0.33 11.50
N ALA A 145 12.97 0.00 12.29
CA ALA A 145 14.32 0.24 11.81
C ALA A 145 15.24 -0.90 12.22
N ARG A 146 16.08 -1.35 11.30
CA ARG A 146 17.14 -2.33 11.57
C ARG A 146 18.43 -1.62 11.87
N ARG A 147 19.16 -2.13 12.87
CA ARG A 147 20.49 -1.68 13.21
C ARG A 147 21.53 -2.58 12.54
N PHE A 148 22.59 -1.98 12.00
CA PHE A 148 23.69 -2.74 11.39
C PHE A 148 24.57 -3.38 12.48
N GLY A 149 24.73 -4.70 12.43
CA GLY A 149 25.46 -5.49 13.43
C GLY A 149 24.58 -6.54 14.11
N PRO A 150 25.03 -7.15 15.23
CA PRO A 150 24.28 -8.16 15.99
C PRO A 150 23.23 -7.52 16.93
N PHE A 151 22.78 -6.31 16.63
CA PHE A 151 21.86 -5.56 17.48
C PHE A 151 20.41 -5.85 17.09
N GLY A 152 19.53 -5.98 18.09
CA GLY A 152 18.10 -6.11 17.85
C GLY A 152 17.53 -4.94 17.04
N ASN A 153 16.50 -5.24 16.25
CA ASN A 153 15.74 -4.23 15.51
C ASN A 153 15.05 -3.24 16.48
N GLU A 154 14.77 -2.03 16.03
CA GLU A 154 14.03 -1.03 16.78
C GLU A 154 12.59 -0.95 16.24
N LYS A 155 11.61 -1.19 17.11
CA LYS A 155 10.19 -1.20 16.76
C LYS A 155 9.45 -0.12 17.53
N ARG A 156 8.88 0.84 16.81
CA ARG A 156 8.04 1.91 17.38
C ARG A 156 6.60 1.70 16.99
N THR A 157 5.67 2.18 17.83
CA THR A 157 4.23 2.06 17.58
C THR A 157 3.55 3.36 17.96
N LEU A 158 2.81 3.93 17.01
CA LEU A 158 1.87 5.02 17.25
C LEU A 158 0.45 4.47 17.28
N VAL A 159 -0.38 4.94 18.20
CA VAL A 159 -1.80 4.59 18.30
C VAL A 159 -2.62 5.87 18.30
N GLY A 160 -3.80 5.84 17.69
CA GLY A 160 -4.63 7.02 17.57
C GLY A 160 -6.02 6.74 17.01
N LYS A 161 -6.63 7.82 16.52
CA LYS A 161 -7.87 7.77 15.75
C LYS A 161 -7.65 8.21 14.32
N TRP A 162 -8.41 7.63 13.39
CA TRP A 162 -8.47 8.06 12.00
C TRP A 162 -9.90 8.37 11.58
N SER A 163 -10.05 9.28 10.63
CA SER A 163 -11.33 9.52 9.96
C SER A 163 -11.09 9.83 8.48
N ILE A 164 -12.15 9.74 7.68
CA ILE A 164 -12.15 10.26 6.31
C ILE A 164 -13.43 11.06 6.09
N THR A 165 -13.27 12.29 5.61
CA THR A 165 -14.34 13.26 5.35
C THR A 165 -13.99 13.98 4.05
N ASP A 166 -14.92 14.04 3.10
CA ASP A 166 -14.74 14.71 1.80
C ASP A 166 -13.45 14.32 1.05
N GLY A 167 -13.09 13.03 1.13
CA GLY A 167 -11.86 12.48 0.55
C GLY A 167 -10.59 12.72 1.40
N VAL A 168 -10.61 13.59 2.41
CA VAL A 168 -9.46 13.86 3.28
C VAL A 168 -9.35 12.79 4.37
N LEU A 169 -8.30 11.98 4.33
CA LEU A 169 -7.87 11.10 5.41
C LEU A 169 -7.20 11.93 6.51
N ARG A 170 -7.70 11.80 7.73
CA ARG A 170 -7.15 12.44 8.94
C ARG A 170 -6.60 11.37 9.87
N LEU A 171 -5.35 11.50 10.29
CA LEU A 171 -4.70 10.64 11.30
C LEU A 171 -4.34 11.49 12.52
N ARG A 172 -4.91 11.16 13.68
CA ARG A 172 -4.63 11.82 14.96
C ARG A 172 -4.08 10.82 15.96
N PHE A 173 -2.78 10.86 16.18
CA PHE A 173 -2.13 10.03 17.19
C PHE A 173 -2.35 10.62 18.59
N THR A 174 -2.47 9.74 19.58
CA THR A 174 -2.76 10.09 20.97
C THR A 174 -1.85 9.30 21.89
N SER A 175 -1.38 9.89 22.99
CA SER A 175 -0.49 9.18 23.91
C SER A 175 -1.13 7.91 24.47
N ALA A 176 -0.39 6.80 24.39
CA ALA A 176 -0.77 5.54 25.01
C ALA A 176 -0.48 5.58 26.52
N ILE A 177 -1.19 6.42 27.27
CA ILE A 177 -1.11 6.44 28.75
C ILE A 177 -2.26 5.63 29.34
N ARG A 178 -2.03 4.32 29.50
CA ARG A 178 -2.43 3.50 30.67
C ARG A 178 -2.16 2.01 30.42
N GLY A 179 -1.34 1.39 31.25
CA GLY A 179 -1.41 -0.04 31.53
C GLY A 179 -0.23 -0.88 31.04
N ARG A 180 -0.05 -1.04 29.72
CA ARG A 180 1.05 -1.82 29.09
C ARG A 180 1.01 -1.66 27.55
N ILE A 181 1.77 -0.71 27.01
CA ILE A 181 2.29 -0.71 25.64
C ILE A 181 3.65 0.01 25.70
N ASP A 182 4.74 -0.68 25.33
CA ASP A 182 6.11 -0.15 25.41
C ASP A 182 6.36 0.91 24.30
N GLY A 183 6.01 2.17 24.58
CA GLY A 183 6.32 3.28 23.69
C GLY A 183 5.80 4.63 24.19
N GLU A 184 6.72 5.55 24.47
CA GLU A 184 6.40 6.98 24.54
C GLU A 184 6.00 7.45 23.14
N VAL A 185 4.96 8.30 23.03
CA VAL A 185 4.66 8.95 21.74
C VAL A 185 5.68 10.07 21.55
N PRO A 186 6.44 10.08 20.43
CA PRO A 186 7.42 11.13 20.17
C PRO A 186 6.76 12.49 20.26
N LYS A 187 7.47 13.47 20.83
CA LYS A 187 6.95 14.84 21.00
C LYS A 187 6.46 15.44 19.67
N LYS A 188 7.07 15.03 18.55
CA LYS A 188 6.68 15.38 17.16
C LYS A 188 5.22 15.03 16.81
N HIS A 189 4.61 14.00 17.41
CA HIS A 189 3.24 13.56 17.05
C HIS A 189 2.19 13.87 18.13
N ALA A 190 2.59 14.46 19.27
CA ALA A 190 1.69 14.75 20.38
C ALA A 190 0.69 15.87 20.01
N GLY A 191 -0.56 15.49 19.73
CA GLY A 191 -1.63 16.44 19.41
C GLY A 191 -1.69 16.89 17.94
N ILE A 192 -0.74 16.48 17.09
CA ILE A 192 -0.77 16.78 15.66
C ILE A 192 -1.84 15.94 14.95
N VAL A 193 -2.55 16.58 14.02
CA VAL A 193 -3.43 15.91 13.05
C VAL A 193 -2.75 15.95 11.70
N HIS A 194 -2.49 14.77 11.14
CA HIS A 194 -1.95 14.61 9.80
C HIS A 194 -3.12 14.49 8.81
N GLU A 195 -3.08 15.27 7.72
CA GLU A 195 -4.13 15.29 6.70
C GLU A 195 -3.56 14.97 5.32
N ALA A 196 -4.21 14.06 4.59
CA ALA A 196 -3.88 13.76 3.20
C ALA A 196 -5.16 13.47 2.38
N THR A 197 -5.24 13.99 1.17
CA THR A 197 -6.35 13.74 0.26
C THR A 197 -6.22 12.35 -0.37
N LEU A 198 -7.22 11.49 -0.19
CA LEU A 198 -7.37 10.24 -0.91
C LEU A 198 -7.67 10.54 -2.37
N THR A 199 -6.75 10.21 -3.27
CA THR A 199 -6.91 10.44 -4.72
C THR A 199 -7.24 9.15 -5.48
N HIS A 200 -6.83 7.99 -4.97
CA HIS A 200 -7.23 6.69 -5.53
C HIS A 200 -7.29 5.60 -4.46
N VAL A 201 -8.23 4.65 -4.61
CA VAL A 201 -8.31 3.46 -3.74
C VAL A 201 -8.74 2.20 -4.49
N ALA A 202 -7.91 1.17 -4.43
CA ALA A 202 -8.12 -0.16 -4.98
C ALA A 202 -7.85 -1.24 -3.91
N PRO A 203 -8.27 -2.51 -4.13
CA PRO A 203 -8.11 -3.58 -3.12
C PRO A 203 -6.67 -3.87 -2.67
N LYS A 204 -5.66 -3.41 -3.44
CA LYS A 204 -4.23 -3.61 -3.17
C LYS A 204 -3.43 -2.32 -2.98
N LEU A 205 -4.05 -1.16 -3.19
CA LEU A 205 -3.36 0.12 -3.37
C LEU A 205 -4.22 1.28 -2.84
N VAL A 206 -3.59 2.21 -2.13
CA VAL A 206 -4.16 3.51 -1.77
C VAL A 206 -3.15 4.58 -2.16
N LEU A 207 -3.63 5.61 -2.87
CA LEU A 207 -2.86 6.81 -3.19
C LEU A 207 -3.40 7.98 -2.36
N LEU A 208 -2.49 8.67 -1.69
CA LEU A 208 -2.78 9.89 -0.94
C LEU A 208 -1.88 11.01 -1.45
N ARG A 209 -2.42 12.22 -1.56
CA ARG A 209 -1.66 13.44 -1.81
C ARG A 209 -1.66 14.30 -0.55
N SER A 210 -0.51 14.82 -0.12
CA SER A 210 -0.46 15.79 0.97
C SER A 210 -1.24 17.06 0.60
N ALA A 211 -1.92 17.67 1.58
CA ALA A 211 -2.60 18.94 1.39
C ALA A 211 -1.62 20.13 1.26
N LEU A 212 -0.42 19.98 1.84
CA LEU A 212 0.66 20.95 1.73
C LEU A 212 1.45 20.67 0.46
N ASN A 213 1.51 21.66 -0.44
CA ASN A 213 2.50 21.65 -1.52
C ASN A 213 3.87 21.94 -0.90
N ALA A 214 4.92 21.21 -1.30
CA ALA A 214 6.28 21.65 -1.04
C ALA A 214 6.56 22.97 -1.77
N GLU A 215 7.28 23.89 -1.13
CA GLU A 215 7.61 25.19 -1.73
C GLU A 215 8.37 25.00 -3.04
N GLY A 216 7.81 25.50 -4.15
CA GLY A 216 8.39 25.39 -5.49
C GLY A 216 8.00 24.15 -6.31
N SER A 217 7.27 23.17 -5.74
CA SER A 217 6.73 22.05 -6.52
C SER A 217 5.35 22.35 -7.10
N SER A 218 5.14 21.98 -8.37
CA SER A 218 3.82 21.98 -9.02
C SER A 218 2.99 20.72 -8.70
N THR A 219 3.63 19.68 -8.17
CA THR A 219 2.99 18.41 -7.80
C THR A 219 2.93 18.26 -6.28
N ARG A 220 1.76 17.78 -5.79
CA ARG A 220 1.57 17.50 -4.37
C ARG A 220 2.33 16.23 -3.96
N PRO A 221 2.97 16.22 -2.77
CA PRO A 221 3.67 15.04 -2.27
C PRO A 221 2.77 13.80 -2.29
N LEU A 222 3.27 12.71 -2.87
CA LEU A 222 2.56 11.45 -3.07
C LEU A 222 2.93 10.43 -2.01
N VAL A 223 1.93 9.73 -1.46
CA VAL A 223 2.09 8.55 -0.62
C VAL A 223 1.40 7.36 -1.29
N VAL A 224 2.14 6.26 -1.41
CA VAL A 224 1.67 4.98 -1.96
C VAL A 224 1.64 3.94 -0.85
N LEU A 225 0.43 3.51 -0.51
CA LEU A 225 0.18 2.45 0.46
C LEU A 225 -0.19 1.15 -0.26
N SER A 226 0.53 0.06 0.03
CA SER A 226 0.29 -1.27 -0.51
C SER A 226 -0.44 -2.15 0.51
N LYS A 227 -1.40 -2.97 0.07
CA LYS A 227 -2.19 -3.82 0.98
C LYS A 227 -1.41 -5.06 1.42
N LEU A 228 -1.29 -5.28 2.73
CA LEU A 228 -0.79 -6.55 3.25
C LEU A 228 -1.86 -7.64 3.11
N LYS A 229 -1.43 -8.85 2.71
CA LYS A 229 -2.32 -10.01 2.65
C LYS A 229 -2.74 -10.42 4.07
N LYS A 230 -4.02 -10.74 4.28
CA LYS A 230 -4.53 -11.22 5.57
C LYS A 230 -3.76 -12.48 6.01
N GLY A 231 -3.21 -12.47 7.23
CA GLY A 231 -2.35 -13.54 7.74
C GLY A 231 -0.85 -13.32 7.50
N VAL A 232 -0.47 -12.40 6.61
CA VAL A 232 0.93 -11.95 6.47
C VAL A 232 1.24 -10.93 7.56
N ASN A 233 1.39 -11.44 8.79
CA ASN A 233 2.13 -10.80 9.89
C ASN A 233 3.56 -11.35 10.10
N PRO A 234 4.25 -12.13 9.20
CA PRO A 234 5.62 -12.53 9.44
C PRO A 234 6.52 -11.31 9.56
N GLU A 235 6.39 -10.26 8.74
CA GLU A 235 7.11 -9.00 8.96
C GLU A 235 6.90 -8.45 10.40
N LEU A 236 5.70 -8.55 10.98
CA LEU A 236 5.45 -8.09 12.35
C LEU A 236 5.91 -9.05 13.47
N ASN A 237 6.23 -10.31 13.12
CA ASN A 237 6.62 -11.39 14.04
C ASN A 237 8.11 -11.76 13.93
N GLU A 238 8.71 -11.70 12.74
CA GLU A 238 10.16 -11.79 12.45
C GLU A 238 10.87 -10.51 12.89
N LEU A 239 10.16 -9.37 12.87
CA LEU A 239 10.56 -8.13 13.55
C LEU A 239 10.03 -8.10 15.00
N ARG A 240 9.93 -9.26 15.65
CA ARG A 240 10.00 -9.31 17.11
C ARG A 240 11.45 -9.13 17.48
N VAL A 241 11.69 -8.12 18.30
CA VAL A 241 12.89 -8.11 19.13
C VAL A 241 12.62 -9.18 20.17
N ASP A 242 13.22 -10.35 20.01
CA ASP A 242 13.38 -11.25 21.13
C ASP A 242 14.29 -10.49 22.11
N ARG A 243 13.68 -9.97 23.18
CA ARG A 243 14.45 -9.61 24.36
C ARG A 243 14.98 -10.94 24.87
N GLU A 244 16.27 -11.17 24.68
CA GLU A 244 16.99 -12.12 25.52
C GLU A 244 16.93 -11.52 26.93
N ASP A 245 15.90 -11.93 27.67
CA ASP A 245 15.58 -11.41 28.98
C ASP A 245 16.76 -11.67 29.94
N GLU A 246 17.21 -10.59 30.59
CA GLU A 246 17.51 -10.56 32.02
C GLU A 246 18.12 -11.84 32.63
N MET A 247 19.44 -12.01 32.45
CA MET A 247 20.31 -12.78 33.37
C MET A 247 21.11 -11.83 34.26
#